data_AF-A0A3D3ZTW7-F1
#
_entry.id   AF-A0A3D3ZTW7-F1
#
_cell.length_a   1.000
_cell.length_b   1.000
_cell.length_c   1.000
_cell.angle_alpha   90.00
_cell.angle_beta   90.00
_cell.angle_gamma   90.00
#
_symmetry.space_group_name_H-M   'P 1'
#
loop_
_entity.id
_entity.type
_entity.pdbx_description
1 polymer ?
#
loop_
_entity_poly.entity_id
_entity_poly.type
_entity_poly.pdbx_seq_one_letter_code
_entity_poly.pdbx_strand_id
1 'polypeptide(L)'
;MKWQGRRGSSNIEDRRRSSGGARKAGGIGGIAGLLILLAGLYFGFDTSGFVDLGGAEQHARGGEVTQADERAAQFVSVTLADTEEIWADVFARQVG
;
A
#
# COMPACT_ATOMS: atom_id res chain seq x y z
N MET A 1 -5.00 21.82 -6.88
CA MET A 1 -4.94 20.72 -7.87
C MET A 1 -6.34 20.19 -8.12
N LYS A 2 -6.72 19.96 -9.39
CA LYS A 2 -7.97 19.27 -9.75
C LYS A 2 -7.67 17.76 -9.78
N TRP A 3 -8.30 16.98 -8.92
CA TRP A 3 -8.04 15.53 -8.78
C TRP A 3 -9.22 14.65 -9.21
N GLN A 4 -10.43 15.18 -9.15
CA GLN A 4 -11.65 14.45 -9.48
C GLN A 4 -11.65 14.03 -10.96
N GLY A 5 -11.96 12.75 -11.21
CA GLY A 5 -11.98 12.16 -12.56
C GLY A 5 -10.61 11.80 -13.14
N ARG A 6 -9.52 11.96 -12.39
CA ARG A 6 -8.17 11.54 -12.83
C ARG A 6 -7.94 10.05 -12.58
N ARG A 7 -6.98 9.49 -13.32
CA ARG A 7 -6.51 8.11 -13.14
C ARG A 7 -5.98 7.90 -11.72
N GLY A 8 -6.43 6.83 -11.08
CA GLY A 8 -5.90 6.39 -9.78
C GLY A 8 -4.78 5.36 -9.94
N SER A 9 -4.01 5.16 -8.87
CA SER A 9 -2.94 4.15 -8.84
C SER A 9 -3.54 2.75 -8.78
N SER A 10 -2.93 1.82 -9.52
CA SER A 10 -3.24 0.38 -9.46
C SER A 10 -2.53 -0.33 -8.30
N ASN A 11 -1.67 0.37 -7.54
CA ASN A 11 -0.89 -0.17 -6.43
C ASN A 11 -1.51 0.15 -5.06
N ILE A 12 -2.84 0.26 -5.01
CA ILE A 12 -3.61 0.49 -3.77
C ILE A 12 -4.55 -0.67 -3.53
N GLU A 13 -4.56 -1.14 -2.29
CA GLU A 13 -5.49 -2.15 -1.82
C GLU A 13 -6.41 -1.57 -0.74
N ASP A 14 -7.71 -1.50 -1.03
CA ASP A 14 -8.72 -1.01 -0.09
C ASP A 14 -9.27 -2.16 0.77
N ARG A 15 -8.71 -2.30 1.97
CA ARG A 15 -9.10 -3.33 2.94
C ARG A 15 -10.47 -3.11 3.58
N ARG A 16 -11.09 -1.95 3.38
CA ARG A 16 -12.47 -1.73 3.88
C ARG A 16 -13.49 -2.52 3.09
N ARG A 17 -13.17 -2.87 1.84
CA ARG A 17 -14.02 -3.68 0.97
C ARG A 17 -13.73 -5.18 1.05
N SER A 18 -12.72 -5.61 1.81
CA SER A 18 -12.30 -7.02 1.89
C SER A 18 -13.11 -7.85 2.89
N SER A 19 -14.35 -7.46 3.21
CA SER A 19 -15.23 -8.25 4.07
C SER A 19 -15.81 -9.45 3.30
N GLY A 20 -15.02 -10.49 3.13
CA GLY A 20 -15.48 -11.79 2.66
C GLY A 20 -14.87 -12.22 1.34
N GLY A 21 -13.92 -13.15 1.43
CA GLY A 21 -13.45 -13.93 0.29
C GLY A 21 -12.02 -13.60 -0.13
N ALA A 22 -11.17 -14.60 0.07
CA ALA A 22 -9.84 -14.75 -0.52
C ALA A 22 -8.78 -13.70 -0.12
N ARG A 23 -8.01 -14.10 0.90
CA ARG A 23 -6.57 -13.86 1.04
C ARG A 23 -5.89 -13.59 -0.30
N LYS A 24 -5.77 -12.33 -0.69
CA LYS A 24 -4.74 -11.87 -1.62
C LYS A 24 -3.95 -10.80 -0.92
N ALA A 25 -2.83 -11.23 -0.35
CA ALA A 25 -1.56 -10.51 -0.24
C ALA A 25 -1.54 -9.03 0.25
N GLY A 26 -2.54 -8.56 1.00
CA GLY A 26 -2.51 -7.24 1.65
C GLY A 26 -1.66 -7.19 2.92
N GLY A 27 -0.48 -7.79 2.95
CA GLY A 27 0.46 -7.71 4.07
C GLY A 27 1.84 -7.29 3.59
N ILE A 28 2.76 -6.97 4.50
CA ILE A 28 4.20 -6.86 4.22
C ILE A 28 4.78 -8.28 3.92
N GLY A 29 4.02 -9.13 3.24
CA GLY A 29 4.38 -10.53 2.94
C GLY A 29 4.98 -10.73 1.56
N GLY A 30 5.01 -9.69 0.72
CA GLY A 30 5.58 -9.72 -0.63
C GLY A 30 7.03 -9.22 -0.69
N ILE A 31 7.40 -8.63 -1.83
CA ILE A 31 8.73 -8.02 -2.07
C ILE A 31 9.12 -7.05 -0.94
N ALA A 32 8.19 -6.28 -0.41
CA ALA A 32 8.44 -5.37 0.71
C ALA A 32 8.96 -6.09 1.97
N GLY A 33 8.39 -7.26 2.31
CA GLY A 33 8.86 -8.07 3.44
C GLY A 33 10.26 -8.64 3.20
N LEU A 34 10.52 -9.09 1.97
CA LEU A 34 11.84 -9.57 1.58
C LEU A 34 12.90 -8.46 1.67
N LEU A 35 12.57 -7.24 1.24
CA LEU A 35 13.47 -6.09 1.34
C LEU A 35 13.75 -5.71 2.79
N ILE A 36 12.74 -5.73 3.67
CA ILE A 36 12.93 -5.47 5.11
C ILE A 36 13.83 -6.53 5.74
N LEU A 37 13.63 -7.81 5.41
CA LEU A 37 14.47 -8.90 5.90
C LEU A 37 15.93 -8.73 5.45
N LEU A 38 16.15 -8.41 4.17
CA LEU A 38 17.49 -8.16 3.63
C LEU A 38 18.16 -6.95 4.28
N ALA A 39 17.42 -5.88 4.53
CA ALA A 39 17.93 -4.71 5.24
C ALA A 39 18.29 -5.05 6.69
N GLY A 40 17.46 -5.81 7.40
CA GLY A 40 17.76 -6.29 8.76
C GLY A 40 19.02 -7.16 8.81
N LEU A 41 19.18 -8.07 7.84
CA LEU A 41 20.37 -8.91 7.70
C LEU A 41 21.63 -8.07 7.41
N TYR A 42 21.53 -7.04 6.58
CA TYR A 42 22.66 -6.19 6.20
C TYR A 42 23.08 -5.21 7.31
N PHE A 43 22.11 -4.57 7.97
CA PHE A 43 22.35 -3.55 8.99
C PHE A 43 22.32 -4.07 10.43
N GLY A 44 21.93 -5.33 10.66
CA GLY A 44 21.97 -6.01 11.95
C GLY A 44 20.84 -5.66 12.94
N PHE A 45 19.71 -5.14 12.46
CA PHE A 45 18.54 -4.88 13.31
C PHE A 45 17.51 -6.01 13.27
N ASP A 46 16.81 -6.23 14.37
CA ASP A 46 15.82 -7.30 14.50
C ASP A 46 14.59 -7.03 13.61
N THR A 47 14.26 -7.99 12.76
CA THR A 47 13.13 -7.96 11.83
C THR A 47 12.00 -8.91 12.21
N SER A 48 12.16 -9.67 13.30
CA SER A 48 11.17 -10.65 13.77
C SER A 48 9.78 -10.06 13.96
N GLY A 49 9.70 -8.83 14.47
CA GLY A 49 8.46 -8.08 14.65
C GLY A 49 7.73 -7.73 13.35
N PHE A 50 8.40 -7.72 12.20
CA PHE A 50 7.78 -7.49 10.89
C PHE A 50 7.35 -8.79 10.21
N VAL A 51 7.99 -9.91 10.54
CA VAL A 51 7.65 -11.25 10.03
C VAL A 51 6.33 -11.74 10.64
N ASP A 52 6.04 -11.40 11.89
CA ASP A 52 4.84 -11.85 12.62
C ASP A 52 3.56 -11.02 12.33
N LEU A 53 3.66 -9.95 11.54
CA LEU A 53 2.48 -9.18 11.10
C LEU A 53 1.52 -9.98 10.19
N GLY A 54 1.88 -11.20 9.80
CA GLY A 54 0.98 -12.14 9.10
C GLY A 54 0.03 -12.92 10.03
N GLY A 55 0.23 -12.88 11.36
CA GLY A 55 -0.48 -13.74 12.32
C GLY A 55 -1.58 -13.06 13.16
N ALA A 56 -1.57 -11.74 13.27
CA ALA A 56 -2.58 -11.02 14.04
C ALA A 56 -3.69 -10.49 13.13
N GLU A 57 -4.67 -11.33 12.79
CA GLU A 57 -5.95 -10.85 12.27
C GLU A 57 -6.71 -10.12 13.38
N GLN A 58 -6.34 -8.85 13.60
CA GLN A 58 -7.29 -7.90 14.16
C GLN A 58 -8.43 -7.77 13.14
N HIS A 59 -9.47 -8.56 13.34
CA HIS A 59 -10.77 -8.36 12.74
C HIS A 59 -11.30 -7.01 13.20
N ALA A 60 -10.84 -5.93 12.56
CA ALA A 60 -11.54 -4.67 12.60
C ALA A 60 -12.92 -4.93 11.99
N ARG A 61 -13.95 -4.94 12.83
CA ARG A 61 -15.35 -4.90 12.36
C ARG A 61 -15.50 -3.59 11.60
N GLY A 62 -15.34 -3.64 10.28
CA GLY A 62 -15.45 -2.49 9.41
C GLY A 62 -16.83 -1.88 9.57
N GLY A 63 -16.87 -0.59 9.93
CA GLY A 63 -18.09 0.21 9.80
C GLY A 63 -18.49 0.36 8.33
N GLU A 64 -19.70 0.83 8.10
CA GLU A 64 -20.20 1.12 6.75
C GLU A 64 -19.31 2.15 6.05
N VAL A 65 -18.85 1.85 4.83
CA VAL A 65 -18.04 2.78 4.03
C VAL A 65 -18.92 3.94 3.58
N THR A 66 -18.59 5.15 4.02
CA THR A 66 -19.38 6.36 3.71
C THR A 66 -18.95 6.97 2.37
N GLN A 67 -19.78 7.87 1.82
CA GLN A 67 -19.38 8.68 0.66
C GLN A 67 -18.16 9.57 0.91
N ALA A 68 -17.92 9.98 2.16
CA ALA A 68 -16.74 10.75 2.51
C ALA A 68 -15.48 9.88 2.41
N ASP A 69 -15.56 8.62 2.84
CA ASP A 69 -14.48 7.64 2.73
C ASP A 69 -14.13 7.36 1.27
N GLU A 70 -15.14 7.23 0.40
CA GLU A 70 -14.95 7.03 -1.04
C GLU A 70 -14.22 8.21 -1.71
N ARG A 71 -14.58 9.45 -1.36
CA ARG A 71 -13.88 10.64 -1.87
C ARG A 71 -12.44 10.69 -1.38
N ALA A 72 -12.21 10.36 -0.10
CA ALA A 72 -10.87 10.30 0.45
C ALA A 72 -10.03 9.21 -0.23
N ALA A 73 -10.60 8.02 -0.47
CA ALA A 73 -9.96 6.92 -1.17
C ALA A 73 -9.54 7.34 -2.59
N GLN A 74 -10.44 7.98 -3.33
CA GLN A 74 -10.15 8.47 -4.68
C GLN A 74 -9.06 9.54 -4.68
N PHE A 75 -9.10 10.49 -3.74
CA PHE A 75 -8.06 11.52 -3.61
C PHE A 75 -6.68 10.90 -3.35
N VAL A 76 -6.57 9.95 -2.42
CA VAL A 76 -5.32 9.23 -2.13
C VAL A 76 -4.85 8.46 -3.36
N SER A 77 -5.76 7.79 -4.07
CA SER A 77 -5.44 7.02 -5.26
C SER A 77 -4.87 7.86 -6.40
N VAL A 78 -5.43 9.05 -6.64
CA VAL A 78 -4.90 9.97 -7.65
C VAL A 78 -3.56 10.55 -7.21
N THR A 79 -3.40 10.89 -5.93
CA THR A 79 -2.14 11.44 -5.40
C THR A 79 -1.00 10.43 -5.52
N LEU A 80 -1.28 9.15 -5.26
CA LEU A 80 -0.28 8.10 -5.45
C LEU A 80 0.07 7.91 -6.92
N ALA A 81 -0.91 7.92 -7.85
CA ALA A 81 -0.64 7.84 -9.27
C ALA A 81 0.26 8.98 -9.77
N ASP A 82 0.02 10.20 -9.29
CA ASP A 82 0.87 11.36 -9.61
C ASP A 82 2.28 11.19 -9.06
N THR A 83 2.40 10.64 -7.85
CA THR A 83 3.70 10.36 -7.22
C THR A 83 4.49 9.31 -8.02
N GLU A 84 3.84 8.23 -8.43
CA GLU A 84 4.43 7.19 -9.28
C GLU A 84 4.92 7.75 -10.63
N GLU A 85 4.13 8.62 -11.27
CA GLU A 85 4.49 9.24 -12.54
C GLU A 85 5.71 10.17 -12.41
N ILE A 86 5.75 11.00 -11.37
CA ILE A 86 6.90 11.87 -11.09
C ILE A 86 8.16 11.04 -10.83
N TRP A 87 8.08 10.01 -9.98
CA TRP A 87 9.25 9.20 -9.68
C TRP A 87 9.70 8.39 -10.87
N ALA A 88 8.80 7.85 -11.69
CA ALA A 88 9.16 7.16 -12.92
C ALA A 88 9.98 8.07 -13.85
N ASP A 89 9.57 9.34 -14.01
CA ASP A 89 10.30 10.33 -14.79
C ASP A 89 11.66 10.69 -14.16
N VAL A 90 11.71 10.93 -12.85
CA VAL A 90 12.96 11.24 -12.13
C VAL A 90 13.96 10.10 -12.25
N PHE A 91 13.54 8.85 -12.02
CA PHE A 91 14.41 7.69 -12.14
C PHE A 91 14.92 7.51 -13.57
N ALA A 92 14.06 7.67 -14.57
CA ALA A 92 14.47 7.60 -15.97
C ALA A 92 15.52 8.66 -16.34
N ARG A 93 15.48 9.84 -15.72
CA ARG A 93 16.44 10.93 -15.98
C ARG A 93 17.75 10.84 -15.19
N GLN A 94 17.71 10.28 -13.98
CA GLN A 94 18.84 10.34 -13.04
C GLN A 94 19.60 9.01 -12.90
N VAL A 95 18.94 7.89 -13.22
CA VAL A 95 19.51 6.53 -13.07
C VAL A 95 19.61 5.80 -14.42
N GLY A 96 19.05 6.39 -15.48
CA GLY A 96 19.14 5.90 -16.87
C GLY A 96 20.51 6.13 -17.50
#